data_AF-A0A2E7KS19-F1
#
_entry.id   AF-A0A2E7KS19-F1
#
_cell.length_a   1.000
_cell.length_b   1.000
_cell.length_c   1.000
_cell.angle_alpha   90.00
_cell.angle_beta   90.00
_cell.angle_gamma   90.00
#
_symmetry.space_group_name_H-M   'P 1'
#
loop_
_entity.id
_entity.type
_entity.pdbx_description
1 polymer ?
#
loop_
_entity_poly.entity_id
_entity_poly.type
_entity_poly.pdbx_seq_one_letter_code
_entity_poly.pdbx_strand_id
1 'polypeptide(L)'
;VSAADDDTLMRITWQHAEDDLNWAFVVMKLTVGDNTFDCSTGADEECSIAQDGSDDALWETGEFLTLSENANAIADGPTDIGMYVTYRGTAVAGTSSVSIA
;
A
#
# COMPACT_ATOMS: atom_id res chain seq x y z
N VAL A 1 -2.74 14.30 6.05
CA VAL A 1 -1.28 14.01 6.08
C VAL A 1 -0.49 15.23 6.52
N SER A 2 0.75 15.05 6.98
CA SER A 2 1.55 16.09 7.63
C SER A 2 3.06 15.87 7.40
N ALA A 3 3.90 16.70 8.01
CA ALA A 3 5.37 16.53 7.97
C ALA A 3 5.89 15.40 8.88
N ALA A 4 5.00 14.67 9.56
CA ALA A 4 5.36 13.50 10.36
C ALA A 4 5.76 12.33 9.45
N ASP A 5 6.15 11.21 10.06
CA ASP A 5 6.62 10.02 9.37
C ASP A 5 5.84 8.75 9.76
N ASP A 6 4.63 8.94 10.30
CA ASP A 6 3.68 7.92 10.75
C ASP A 6 2.24 8.18 10.27
N ASP A 7 2.06 9.03 9.25
CA ASP A 7 0.73 9.37 8.73
C ASP A 7 0.06 8.18 8.03
N THR A 8 -1.23 7.98 8.31
CA THR A 8 -2.07 7.10 7.47
C THR A 8 -2.34 7.77 6.13
N LEU A 9 -1.95 7.10 5.05
CA LEU A 9 -2.03 7.63 3.69
C LEU A 9 -3.33 7.23 3.01
N MET A 10 -3.66 5.93 3.02
CA MET A 10 -4.83 5.42 2.32
C MET A 10 -5.31 4.09 2.88
N ARG A 11 -6.56 3.74 2.54
CA ARG A 11 -7.14 2.43 2.79
C ARG A 11 -7.60 1.83 1.47
N ILE A 12 -7.13 0.62 1.18
CA ILE A 12 -7.41 -0.10 -0.08
C ILE A 12 -8.08 -1.43 0.22
N THR A 13 -8.77 -2.00 -0.78
CA THR A 13 -9.43 -3.31 -0.65
C THR A 13 -9.40 -4.06 -1.98
N TRP A 14 -9.33 -5.38 -1.89
CA TRP A 14 -9.25 -6.30 -3.03
C TRP A 14 -10.61 -6.99 -3.22
N GLN A 15 -11.49 -6.41 -4.05
CA GLN A 15 -12.90 -6.84 -4.14
C GLN A 15 -13.26 -7.72 -5.33
N HIS A 16 -12.53 -7.62 -6.45
CA HIS A 16 -12.83 -8.34 -7.69
C HIS A 16 -11.76 -9.39 -7.99
N ALA A 17 -11.58 -10.31 -7.05
CA ALA A 17 -10.61 -11.37 -7.12
C ALA A 17 -11.26 -12.74 -7.12
N GLU A 18 -10.65 -13.69 -7.82
CA GLU A 18 -11.03 -15.10 -7.72
C GLU A 18 -10.35 -15.77 -6.52
N ASP A 19 -9.16 -15.31 -6.13
CA ASP A 19 -8.32 -15.87 -5.07
C ASP A 19 -7.61 -14.78 -4.24
N ASP A 20 -7.22 -15.15 -3.02
CA ASP A 20 -6.36 -14.37 -2.14
C ASP A 20 -4.91 -14.35 -2.65
N LEU A 21 -4.17 -13.28 -2.32
CA LEU A 21 -2.79 -13.10 -2.81
C LEU A 21 -1.79 -13.39 -1.70
N ASN A 22 -0.93 -14.39 -1.89
CA ASN A 22 0.17 -14.63 -0.95
C ASN A 22 1.22 -13.51 -1.02
N TRP A 23 1.49 -12.87 0.13
CA TRP A 23 2.41 -11.74 0.26
C TRP A 23 3.82 -12.01 -0.25
N ALA A 24 4.29 -13.26 -0.22
CA ALA A 24 5.60 -13.63 -0.76
C ALA A 24 5.75 -13.36 -2.27
N PHE A 25 4.65 -13.10 -2.98
CA PHE A 25 4.65 -12.78 -4.41
C PHE A 25 4.01 -11.42 -4.72
N VAL A 26 3.60 -10.65 -3.71
CA VAL A 26 3.06 -9.31 -3.88
C VAL A 26 4.21 -8.31 -3.77
N VAL A 27 4.26 -7.37 -4.71
CA VAL A 27 5.11 -6.17 -4.60
C VAL A 27 4.19 -4.97 -4.66
N MET A 28 4.27 -4.09 -3.66
CA MET A 28 3.48 -2.87 -3.57
C MET A 28 4.41 -1.68 -3.40
N LYS A 29 4.24 -0.68 -4.26
CA LYS A 29 5.03 0.57 -4.22
C LYS A 29 4.11 1.77 -4.30
N LEU A 30 4.49 2.83 -3.59
CA LEU A 30 3.89 4.16 -3.73
C LEU A 30 4.83 5.08 -4.52
N THR A 31 4.24 6.01 -5.26
CA THR A 31 4.99 7.04 -5.98
C THR A 31 4.44 8.42 -5.66
N VAL A 32 5.31 9.35 -5.29
CA VAL A 32 4.96 10.75 -5.03
C VAL A 32 5.96 11.65 -5.78
N GLY A 33 5.47 12.35 -6.80
CA GLY A 33 6.35 13.03 -7.75
C GLY A 33 7.28 12.02 -8.46
N ASP A 34 8.59 12.22 -8.33
CA ASP A 34 9.61 11.33 -8.90
C ASP A 34 10.11 10.27 -7.91
N ASN A 35 9.65 10.29 -6.65
CA ASN A 35 10.07 9.35 -5.62
C ASN A 35 9.24 8.08 -5.66
N THR A 36 9.87 6.95 -5.29
CA THR A 36 9.21 5.64 -5.16
C THR A 36 9.55 5.06 -3.79
N PHE A 37 8.54 4.50 -3.13
CA PHE A 37 8.63 3.96 -1.77
C PHE A 37 8.12 2.52 -1.75
N ASP A 38 8.81 1.64 -1.05
CA ASP A 38 8.40 0.24 -0.90
C ASP A 38 7.43 0.10 0.28
N CYS A 39 6.36 -0.66 0.08
CA CYS A 39 5.39 -0.98 1.13
C CYS A 39 5.51 -2.44 1.54
N SER A 40 5.45 -2.72 2.83
CA SER A 40 5.42 -4.10 3.35
C SER A 40 4.51 -4.27 4.55
N THR A 41 4.11 -5.51 4.81
CA THR A 41 3.44 -5.91 6.07
C THR A 41 4.42 -6.02 7.25
N GLY A 42 5.72 -5.90 6.99
CA GLY A 42 6.77 -5.77 8.02
C GLY A 42 7.06 -4.30 8.36
N ALA A 43 8.11 -4.08 9.15
CA ALA A 43 8.54 -2.75 9.59
C ALA A 43 9.82 -2.26 8.89
N ASP A 44 10.30 -2.99 7.88
CA ASP A 44 11.62 -2.77 7.28
C ASP A 44 11.61 -1.82 6.07
N GLU A 45 10.43 -1.46 5.56
CA GLU A 45 10.25 -0.61 4.37
C GLU A 45 9.64 0.76 4.73
N GLU A 46 9.69 1.75 3.82
CA GLU A 46 9.27 3.13 4.09
C GLU A 46 7.76 3.29 4.33
N CYS A 47 6.96 2.34 3.84
CA CYS A 47 5.52 2.29 3.97
C CYS A 47 5.11 1.00 4.68
N SER A 48 4.30 1.14 5.73
CA SER A 48 3.73 0.02 6.47
C SER A 48 2.33 -0.34 5.95
N ILE A 49 2.04 -1.64 5.90
CA ILE A 49 0.76 -2.21 5.51
C ILE A 49 0.14 -2.90 6.73
N ALA A 50 -0.94 -2.34 7.26
CA ALA A 50 -1.77 -2.99 8.27
C ALA A 50 -2.95 -3.69 7.63
N GLN A 51 -3.21 -4.93 8.06
CA GLN A 51 -4.27 -5.80 7.55
C GLN A 51 -5.46 -5.82 8.52
N ASP A 52 -6.67 -5.97 8.00
CA ASP A 52 -7.88 -6.21 8.83
C ASP A 52 -8.54 -7.58 8.59
N GLY A 53 -7.89 -8.44 7.80
CA GLY A 53 -8.21 -9.84 7.61
C GLY A 53 -7.78 -10.76 8.76
N SER A 54 -7.77 -12.07 8.46
CA SER A 54 -7.60 -13.16 9.41
C SER A 54 -6.36 -14.02 9.20
N ASP A 55 -5.67 -13.88 8.07
CA ASP A 55 -4.43 -14.61 7.75
C ASP A 55 -3.30 -13.63 7.37
N ASP A 56 -2.30 -13.49 8.25
CA ASP A 56 -1.18 -12.57 8.03
C ASP A 56 -0.31 -12.92 6.81
N ALA A 57 -0.41 -14.13 6.27
CA ALA A 57 0.35 -14.58 5.10
C ALA A 57 -0.32 -14.24 3.75
N LEU A 58 -1.57 -13.79 3.79
CA LEU A 58 -2.40 -13.53 2.60
C LEU A 58 -2.91 -12.10 2.61
N TRP A 59 -2.98 -11.49 1.42
CA TRP A 59 -3.91 -10.41 1.17
C TRP A 59 -5.26 -11.04 0.77
N GLU A 60 -6.19 -11.07 1.71
CA GLU A 60 -7.49 -11.71 1.57
C GLU A 60 -8.48 -10.89 0.73
N THR A 61 -9.32 -11.60 -0.01
CA THR A 61 -10.40 -11.00 -0.79
C THR A 61 -11.41 -10.35 0.14
N GLY A 62 -11.65 -9.05 -0.06
CA GLY A 62 -12.60 -8.27 0.72
C GLY A 62 -12.05 -7.69 2.02
N GLU A 63 -10.80 -7.98 2.41
CA GLU A 63 -10.16 -7.26 3.51
C GLU A 63 -9.79 -5.84 3.08
N PHE A 64 -9.49 -5.00 4.06
CA PHE A 64 -8.88 -3.71 3.86
C PHE A 64 -7.44 -3.69 4.37
N LEU A 65 -6.58 -3.11 3.54
CA LEU A 65 -5.24 -2.74 3.92
C LEU A 65 -5.20 -1.25 4.23
N THR A 66 -4.56 -0.88 5.33
CA THR A 66 -4.26 0.51 5.68
C THR A 66 -2.78 0.75 5.44
N LEU A 67 -2.46 1.65 4.52
CA LEU A 67 -1.09 2.02 4.19
C LEU A 67 -0.75 3.30 4.97
N SER A 68 0.37 3.27 5.68
CA SER A 68 0.88 4.40 6.46
C SER A 68 2.37 4.58 6.25
N GLU A 69 2.86 5.78 6.51
CA GLU A 69 4.29 6.06 6.58
C GLU A 69 4.96 5.23 7.69
N ASN A 70 6.25 4.95 7.52
CA ASN A 70 7.04 4.21 8.50
C ASN A 70 8.45 4.79 8.59
N ALA A 71 8.63 5.76 9.49
CA ALA A 71 9.91 6.46 9.73
C ALA A 71 10.48 7.14 8.47
N ASN A 72 9.63 7.39 7.48
CA ASN A 72 9.91 8.10 6.25
C ASN A 72 8.72 8.96 5.86
N ALA A 73 8.92 10.28 5.73
CA ALA A 73 7.89 11.20 5.27
C ALA A 73 7.67 11.04 3.76
N ILE A 74 6.59 10.35 3.39
CA ILE A 74 6.17 10.09 2.00
C ILE A 74 5.36 11.28 1.48
N ALA A 75 4.55 11.93 2.32
CA ALA A 75 3.66 13.02 1.94
C ALA A 75 3.56 14.13 3.00
N ASP A 76 4.31 15.22 2.83
CA ASP A 76 4.26 16.42 3.67
C ASP A 76 3.13 17.41 3.25
N GLY A 77 1.90 16.90 3.25
CA GLY A 77 0.69 17.66 2.90
C GLY A 77 -0.04 17.17 1.65
N PRO A 78 -1.06 17.92 1.17
CA PRO A 78 -1.92 17.48 0.08
C PRO A 78 -1.13 17.17 -1.20
N THR A 79 -1.28 15.95 -1.71
CA THR A 79 -0.54 15.45 -2.88
C THR A 79 -1.28 14.30 -3.54
N ASP A 80 -0.83 13.93 -4.73
CA ASP A 80 -1.25 12.71 -5.41
C ASP A 80 -0.26 11.58 -5.10
N ILE A 81 -0.78 10.46 -4.60
CA ILE A 81 -0.01 9.23 -4.42
C ILE A 81 -0.41 8.27 -5.52
N GLY A 82 0.56 7.91 -6.37
CA GLY A 82 0.45 6.77 -7.28
C GLY A 82 0.69 5.45 -6.55
N MET A 83 0.00 4.39 -6.97
CA MET A 83 0.14 3.05 -6.40
C MET A 83 0.38 2.04 -7.51
N TYR A 84 1.38 1.19 -7.30
CA TYR A 84 1.74 0.11 -8.20
C TYR A 84 1.80 -1.21 -7.44
N VAL A 85 1.00 -2.18 -7.89
CA VAL A 85 0.90 -3.50 -7.30
C VAL A 85 1.21 -4.55 -8.36
N THR A 86 2.06 -5.52 -8.05
CA THR A 86 2.22 -6.73 -8.86
C THR A 86 2.01 -7.98 -8.03
N TYR A 87 1.51 -9.03 -8.66
CA TYR A 87 1.46 -10.38 -8.12
C TYR A 87 2.17 -11.32 -9.08
N ARG A 88 3.20 -12.02 -8.60
CA ARG A 88 4.05 -12.91 -9.43
C ARG A 88 4.59 -12.21 -10.68
N GLY A 89 4.96 -10.94 -10.53
CA GLY A 89 5.49 -10.10 -11.61
C GLY A 89 4.46 -9.58 -12.61
N THR A 90 3.17 -9.90 -12.45
CA THR A 90 2.09 -9.34 -13.28
C THR A 90 1.42 -8.19 -12.56
N ALA A 91 1.17 -7.08 -13.26
CA ALA A 91 0.47 -5.94 -12.70
C ALA A 91 -0.95 -6.32 -12.26
N VAL A 92 -1.30 -5.97 -11.03
CA VAL A 92 -2.65 -6.10 -10.49
C VAL A 92 -3.46 -4.90 -10.93
N ALA A 93 -4.63 -5.14 -11.53
CA ALA A 93 -5.52 -4.07 -11.96
C ALA A 93 -6.18 -3.39 -10.75
N GLY A 94 -6.32 -2.06 -10.80
CA GLY A 94 -6.94 -1.30 -9.73
C GLY A 94 -6.78 0.20 -9.89
N THR A 95 -7.13 0.94 -8.84
CA THR A 95 -6.88 2.39 -8.75
C THR A 95 -5.39 2.64 -8.71
N SER A 96 -4.87 3.37 -9.71
CA SER A 96 -3.44 3.65 -9.84
C SER A 96 -2.99 4.93 -9.14
N SER A 97 -3.90 5.80 -8.70
CA SER A 97 -3.56 7.01 -7.96
C SER A 97 -4.72 7.54 -7.11
N VAL A 98 -4.41 8.18 -5.98
CA VAL A 98 -5.36 8.83 -5.07
C VAL A 98 -4.80 10.18 -4.63
N SER A 99 -5.65 11.20 -4.65
CA SER A 99 -5.35 12.49 -4.02
C SER A 99 -5.66 12.44 -2.53
N ILE A 100 -4.69 12.82 -1.71
CA ILE A 100 -4.82 12.88 -0.25
C ILE A 100 -4.75 14.33 0.23
N ALA A 101 -5.34 14.61 1.39
CA ALA A 101 -5.43 15.95 1.98
C ALA A 101 -5.00 15.96 3.45
#